data_AF-A0A2T0M5T3-F1
#
_entry.id   AF-A0A2T0M5T3-F1
#
_cell.length_a   1.000
_cell.length_b   1.000
_cell.length_c   1.000
_cell.angle_alpha   90.00
_cell.angle_beta   90.00
_cell.angle_gamma   90.00
#
_symmetry.space_group_name_H-M   'P 1'
#
loop_
_entity.id
_entity.type
_entity.pdbx_description
1 polymer ?
#
loop_
_entity_poly.entity_id
_entity_poly.type
_entity_poly.pdbx_seq_one_letter_code
_entity_poly.pdbx_strand_id
1 'polypeptide(L)'
;MRPPPLLARFPALRAPAASAPVIPAGRRAGYPALTADFEVLDRELTPVFERYDAEALRDQNRYRRQQVLILLGSAMITGLGGLQAVLPDQHWPAVLVTVIGVALATSTRYARESETLDRYLAARARAERLRALYFGYLARTGAFAGEDRELALGRAVLAIEAGEEPEREPG
;
A
#
# COMPACT_ATOMS: atom_id res chain seq x y z
N MET A 1 10.74 14.76 -12.19
CA MET A 1 10.04 14.55 -13.47
C MET A 1 8.88 13.59 -13.22
N ARG A 2 7.65 13.95 -13.61
CA ARG A 2 6.49 13.04 -13.52
C ARG A 2 6.64 11.95 -14.60
N PRO A 3 6.50 10.66 -14.26
CA PRO A 3 6.50 9.62 -15.28
C PRO A 3 5.28 9.79 -16.21
N PRO A 4 5.40 9.43 -17.49
CA PRO A 4 4.27 9.44 -18.40
C PRO A 4 3.13 8.55 -17.86
N PRO A 5 1.85 8.89 -18.15
CA PRO A 5 0.69 8.22 -17.55
C PRO A 5 0.64 6.70 -17.85
N LEU A 6 1.21 6.27 -18.97
CA LEU A 6 1.37 4.85 -19.30
C LEU A 6 2.37 4.13 -18.36
N LEU A 7 3.43 4.82 -17.93
CA LEU A 7 4.43 4.30 -16.99
C LEU A 7 4.01 4.46 -15.52
N ALA A 8 3.02 5.31 -15.22
CA ALA A 8 2.46 5.45 -13.88
C ALA A 8 1.79 4.16 -13.37
N ARG A 9 1.43 3.24 -14.29
CA ARG A 9 0.88 1.92 -13.96
C ARG A 9 1.95 0.86 -13.70
N PHE A 10 3.19 1.09 -14.14
CA PHE A 10 4.26 0.13 -13.89
C PHE A 10 4.76 0.22 -12.45
N PRO A 11 5.11 -0.92 -11.83
CA PRO A 11 5.73 -0.91 -10.51
C PRO A 11 7.03 -0.13 -10.54
N ALA A 12 7.28 0.65 -9.50
CA ALA A 12 8.56 1.32 -9.33
C ALA A 12 9.63 0.29 -8.95
N LEU A 13 10.85 0.47 -9.45
CA LEU A 13 11.99 -0.41 -9.07
C LEU A 13 12.29 -0.35 -7.57
N ARG A 14 12.04 0.82 -6.95
CA ARG A 14 12.07 1.03 -5.50
C ARG A 14 10.70 1.48 -5.03
N ALA A 15 10.19 0.84 -3.99
CA ALA A 15 8.97 1.31 -3.34
C ALA A 15 9.20 2.74 -2.81
N PRO A 16 8.17 3.60 -2.82
CA PRO A 16 8.24 4.89 -2.17
C PRO A 16 8.68 4.73 -0.72
N ALA A 17 9.69 5.51 -0.31
CA ALA A 17 10.23 5.45 1.05
C ALA A 17 9.41 6.30 2.03
N ALA A 18 8.64 7.27 1.53
CA ALA A 18 7.89 8.23 2.32
C ALA A 18 6.40 8.18 1.97
N SER A 19 5.58 8.26 3.02
CA SER A 19 4.14 8.51 2.91
C SER A 19 3.91 10.00 2.57
N ALA A 20 2.83 10.29 1.85
CA ALA A 20 2.40 11.66 1.67
C ALA A 20 1.57 12.10 2.90
N PRO A 21 1.78 13.30 3.45
CA PRO A 21 1.01 13.77 4.59
C PRO A 21 -0.49 13.84 4.25
N VAL A 22 -1.35 13.58 5.24
CA VAL A 22 -2.83 13.59 5.07
C VAL A 22 -3.31 14.91 4.48
N ILE A 23 -2.81 16.02 5.02
CA ILE A 23 -2.96 17.38 4.48
C ILE A 23 -1.56 17.98 4.27
N PRO A 24 -1.21 18.40 3.04
CA PRO A 24 0.08 19.03 2.75
C PRO A 24 0.31 20.33 3.55
N ALA A 25 1.54 20.56 4.01
CA ALA A 25 1.91 21.73 4.81
C ALA A 25 1.47 23.07 4.21
N GLY A 26 1.61 23.23 2.88
CA GLY A 26 1.16 24.45 2.19
C GLY A 26 -0.35 24.72 2.29
N ARG A 27 -1.18 23.68 2.46
CA ARG A 27 -2.62 23.86 2.72
C ARG A 27 -2.91 24.13 4.19
N ARG A 28 -2.15 23.55 5.11
CA ARG A 28 -2.33 23.77 6.56
C ARG A 28 -2.14 25.24 6.93
N ALA A 29 -1.24 25.94 6.25
CA ALA A 29 -1.01 27.38 6.44
C ALA A 29 -2.27 28.25 6.21
N GLY A 30 -3.26 27.75 5.47
CA GLY A 30 -4.54 28.44 5.28
C GLY A 30 -5.51 28.35 6.47
N TYR A 31 -5.20 27.57 7.50
CA TYR A 31 -6.09 27.29 8.63
C TYR A 31 -5.38 27.51 9.99
N PRO A 32 -5.00 28.76 10.32
CA PRO A 32 -4.26 29.05 11.54
C PRO A 32 -5.01 28.67 12.83
N ALA A 33 -6.35 28.70 12.81
CA ALA A 33 -7.19 28.28 13.93
C ALA A 33 -7.06 26.78 14.28
N LEU A 34 -6.56 25.95 13.35
CA LEU A 34 -6.34 24.52 13.55
C LEU A 34 -4.90 24.18 13.91
N THR A 35 -4.02 25.17 14.14
CA THR A 35 -2.59 24.92 14.38
C THR A 35 -2.35 24.01 15.58
N ALA A 36 -3.00 24.29 16.72
CA ALA A 36 -2.90 23.44 17.91
C ALA A 36 -3.42 22.02 17.64
N ASP A 37 -4.50 21.89 16.86
CA ASP A 37 -5.07 20.60 16.50
C ASP A 37 -4.11 19.82 15.57
N PHE A 38 -3.41 20.50 14.66
CA PHE A 38 -2.37 19.89 13.82
C PHE A 38 -1.17 19.41 14.64
N GLU A 39 -0.73 20.17 15.65
CA GLU A 39 0.39 19.76 16.52
C GLU A 39 0.09 18.46 17.27
N VAL A 40 -1.14 18.31 17.78
CA VAL A 40 -1.59 17.06 18.40
C VAL A 40 -1.59 15.92 17.39
N LEU A 41 -2.15 16.13 16.19
CA LEU A 41 -2.21 15.11 15.14
C LEU A 41 -0.82 14.71 14.63
N ASP A 42 0.12 15.65 14.56
CA ASP A 42 1.50 15.39 14.16
C ASP A 42 2.26 14.58 15.23
N ARG A 43 1.92 14.76 16.51
CA ARG A 43 2.50 13.99 17.61
C ARG A 43 1.91 12.58 17.74
N GLU A 44 0.59 12.47 17.77
CA GLU A 44 -0.10 11.22 18.16
C GLU A 44 -0.42 10.30 16.97
N LEU A 45 -0.85 10.87 15.84
CA LEU A 45 -1.45 10.09 14.75
C LEU A 45 -0.50 9.95 13.54
N THR A 46 0.18 11.02 13.17
CA THR A 46 0.99 11.08 11.95
C THR A 46 2.08 10.02 11.89
N PRO A 47 2.86 9.73 12.96
CA PRO A 47 3.89 8.69 12.91
C PRO A 47 3.32 7.30 12.61
N VAL A 48 2.15 7.00 13.19
CA VAL A 48 1.45 5.72 13.00
C VAL A 48 0.88 5.63 11.58
N PHE A 49 0.28 6.71 11.10
CA PHE A 49 -0.23 6.79 9.72
C PHE A 49 0.88 6.60 8.69
N GLU A 50 1.99 7.33 8.82
CA GLU A 50 3.10 7.25 7.87
C GLU A 50 3.69 5.84 7.80
N ARG A 51 3.76 5.14 8.94
CA ARG A 51 4.24 3.75 8.99
C ARG A 51 3.34 2.81 8.20
N TYR A 52 2.02 2.83 8.44
CA TYR A 52 1.08 1.95 7.73
C TYR A 52 0.90 2.32 6.26
N ASP A 53 0.91 3.60 5.91
CA ASP A 53 0.84 4.02 4.52
C ASP A 53 2.12 3.64 3.76
N ALA A 54 3.30 3.79 4.37
CA ALA A 54 4.56 3.31 3.78
C ALA A 54 4.58 1.78 3.61
N GLU A 55 4.06 1.02 4.58
CA GLU A 55 3.90 -0.43 4.48
C GLU A 55 2.99 -0.81 3.31
N ALA A 56 1.82 -0.18 3.20
CA ALA A 56 0.89 -0.38 2.10
C ALA A 56 1.55 -0.08 0.74
N LEU A 57 2.30 1.01 0.62
CA LEU A 57 3.01 1.36 -0.62
C LEU A 57 4.08 0.32 -1.01
N ARG A 58 4.80 -0.22 -0.03
CA ARG A 58 5.80 -1.28 -0.26
C ARG A 58 5.16 -2.57 -0.74
N ASP A 59 4.09 -3.01 -0.10
CA ASP A 59 3.41 -4.25 -0.45
C ASP A 59 2.66 -4.13 -1.78
N GLN A 60 2.03 -2.98 -2.06
CA GLN A 60 1.45 -2.70 -3.36
C GLN A 60 2.52 -2.80 -4.48
N ASN A 61 3.68 -2.20 -4.26
CA ASN A 61 4.75 -2.24 -5.25
C ASN A 61 5.31 -3.66 -5.44
N ARG A 62 5.44 -4.44 -4.35
CA ARG A 62 5.85 -5.85 -4.39
C ARG A 62 4.87 -6.69 -5.20
N TYR A 63 3.57 -6.54 -4.92
CA TYR A 63 2.50 -7.24 -5.62
C TYR A 63 2.50 -6.92 -7.12
N ARG A 64 2.57 -5.64 -7.50
CA ARG A 64 2.63 -5.23 -8.91
C ARG A 64 3.87 -5.78 -9.63
N ARG A 65 5.03 -5.85 -8.96
CA ARG A 65 6.25 -6.46 -9.54
C ARG A 65 6.04 -7.94 -9.83
N GLN A 66 5.41 -8.67 -8.93
CA GLN A 66 5.11 -10.09 -9.13
C GLN A 66 4.19 -10.29 -10.33
N GLN A 67 3.11 -9.51 -10.44
CA GLN A 67 2.20 -9.58 -11.60
C GLN A 67 2.91 -9.32 -12.93
N VAL A 68 3.79 -8.31 -12.99
CA VAL A 68 4.56 -8.01 -14.20
C VAL A 68 5.51 -9.15 -14.57
N LEU A 69 6.20 -9.75 -13.59
CA LEU A 69 7.06 -10.91 -13.83
C LEU A 69 6.27 -12.12 -14.35
N ILE A 70 5.10 -12.38 -13.78
CA ILE A 70 4.20 -13.46 -14.22
C ILE A 70 3.74 -13.21 -15.66
N LEU A 71 3.34 -11.98 -15.99
CA LEU A 71 2.89 -11.62 -17.32
C LEU A 71 4.02 -11.75 -18.36
N LEU A 72 5.20 -11.19 -18.07
CA LEU A 72 6.36 -11.28 -18.96
C LEU A 72 6.81 -12.73 -19.14
N GLY A 73 6.87 -13.49 -18.04
CA GLY A 73 7.22 -14.89 -18.07
C GLY A 73 6.25 -15.74 -18.89
N SER A 74 4.95 -15.52 -18.71
CA SER A 74 3.90 -16.15 -19.53
C SER A 74 4.02 -15.78 -21.01
N ALA A 75 4.28 -14.51 -21.32
CA ALA A 75 4.46 -14.06 -22.71
C ALA A 75 5.69 -14.70 -23.37
N MET A 76 6.80 -14.84 -22.63
CA MET A 76 8.00 -15.54 -23.11
C MET A 76 7.73 -17.03 -23.36
N ILE A 77 7.03 -17.71 -22.45
CA ILE A 77 6.64 -19.12 -22.65
C ILE A 77 5.81 -19.28 -23.92
N THR A 78 4.79 -18.44 -24.11
CA THR A 78 3.94 -18.48 -25.31
C THR A 78 4.74 -18.20 -26.57
N GLY A 79 5.63 -17.20 -26.55
CA GLY A 79 6.48 -16.86 -27.69
C GLY A 79 7.46 -17.97 -28.06
N LEU A 80 8.12 -18.57 -27.06
CA LEU A 80 9.06 -19.68 -27.26
C LEU A 80 8.35 -20.96 -27.71
N GLY A 81 7.14 -21.24 -27.19
CA GLY A 81 6.31 -22.36 -27.65
C GLY A 81 5.90 -22.18 -29.12
N GLY A 82 5.54 -20.97 -29.52
CA GLY A 82 5.29 -20.63 -30.92
C GLY A 82 6.54 -20.82 -31.81
N LEU A 83 7.71 -20.37 -31.33
CA LEU A 83 8.97 -20.53 -32.05
C LEU A 83 9.36 -22.01 -32.21
N GLN A 84 9.14 -22.84 -31.18
CA GLN A 84 9.37 -24.28 -31.24
C GLN A 84 8.51 -24.95 -32.32
N ALA A 85 7.27 -24.49 -32.52
CA ALA A 85 6.39 -25.03 -33.56
C ALA A 85 6.91 -24.74 -34.98
N VAL A 86 7.71 -23.68 -35.15
CA VAL A 86 8.31 -23.28 -36.44
C VAL A 86 9.71 -23.90 -36.62
N LEU A 87 10.41 -24.23 -35.54
CA LEU A 87 11.77 -24.80 -35.54
C LEU A 87 11.79 -26.18 -34.84
N PRO A 88 11.13 -27.20 -35.41
CA PRO A 88 10.96 -28.49 -34.73
C PRO A 88 12.29 -29.23 -34.47
N ASP A 89 13.32 -28.98 -35.28
CA ASP A 89 14.63 -29.63 -35.18
C ASP A 89 15.54 -29.04 -34.08
N GLN A 90 15.12 -27.96 -33.43
CA GLN A 90 15.91 -27.29 -32.39
C GLN A 90 15.29 -27.50 -31.01
N HIS A 91 16.04 -28.11 -30.10
CA HIS A 91 15.56 -28.43 -28.75
C HIS A 91 15.76 -27.32 -27.71
N TRP A 92 16.59 -26.31 -27.99
CA TRP A 92 16.88 -25.23 -27.05
C TRP A 92 15.65 -24.38 -26.63
N PRO A 93 14.62 -24.14 -27.48
CA PRO A 93 13.43 -23.40 -27.05
C PRO A 93 12.65 -24.17 -25.98
N ALA A 94 12.55 -25.49 -26.11
CA ALA A 94 11.87 -26.35 -25.13
C ALA A 94 12.57 -26.30 -23.77
N VAL A 95 13.92 -26.37 -23.75
CA VAL A 95 14.72 -26.25 -22.53
C VAL A 95 14.48 -24.90 -21.84
N LEU A 96 14.46 -23.79 -22.59
CA LEU A 96 14.17 -22.47 -22.03
C LEU A 96 12.76 -22.37 -21.48
N VAL A 97 11.74 -22.90 -22.18
CA VAL A 97 10.36 -22.93 -21.70
C VAL A 97 10.28 -23.69 -20.37
N THR A 98 10.91 -24.84 -20.25
CA THR A 98 10.93 -25.61 -19.00
C THR A 98 11.62 -24.84 -17.87
N VAL A 99 12.79 -24.26 -18.12
CA VAL A 99 13.52 -23.47 -17.11
C VAL A 99 12.70 -22.26 -16.65
N ILE A 100 12.13 -21.50 -17.58
CA ILE A 100 11.28 -20.33 -17.29
C ILE A 100 10.02 -20.78 -16.53
N GLY A 101 9.37 -21.85 -16.96
CA GLY A 101 8.18 -22.41 -16.31
C GLY A 101 8.43 -22.85 -14.87
N VAL A 102 9.55 -23.54 -14.61
CA VAL A 102 9.96 -23.94 -13.26
C VAL A 102 10.28 -22.72 -12.40
N ALA A 103 11.01 -21.73 -12.95
CA ALA A 103 11.32 -20.49 -12.24
C ALA A 103 10.04 -19.70 -11.86
N LEU A 104 9.07 -19.62 -12.77
CA LEU A 104 7.76 -19.01 -12.49
C LEU A 104 7.01 -19.78 -11.41
N ALA A 105 6.84 -21.10 -11.56
CA ALA A 105 6.09 -21.93 -10.61
C ALA A 105 6.68 -21.93 -9.20
N THR A 106 8.01 -21.86 -9.09
CA THR A 106 8.69 -21.69 -7.79
C THR A 106 8.52 -20.29 -7.24
N SER A 107 8.59 -19.26 -8.09
CA SER A 107 8.36 -17.87 -7.67
C SER A 107 6.95 -17.64 -7.13
N THR A 108 5.91 -18.23 -7.72
CA THR A 108 4.52 -18.16 -7.23
C THR A 108 4.29 -19.00 -5.97
N ARG A 109 5.07 -20.06 -5.73
CA ARG A 109 5.02 -20.78 -4.44
C ARG A 109 5.63 -19.97 -3.29
N TYR A 110 6.73 -19.25 -3.56
CA TYR A 110 7.36 -18.37 -2.56
C TYR A 110 6.62 -17.06 -2.38
N ALA A 111 6.04 -16.52 -3.45
CA ALA A 111 5.11 -15.42 -3.41
C ALA A 111 3.73 -15.95 -3.06
N ARG A 112 3.42 -16.11 -1.77
CA ARG A 112 2.02 -16.17 -1.32
C ARG A 112 1.36 -14.85 -1.72
N GLU A 113 0.82 -14.83 -2.93
CA GLU A 113 0.23 -13.67 -3.57
C GLU A 113 -0.93 -13.14 -2.72
N SER A 114 -1.71 -14.06 -2.13
CA SER A 114 -2.71 -13.77 -1.10
C SER A 114 -2.11 -13.05 0.10
N GLU A 115 -1.04 -13.56 0.71
CA GLU A 115 -0.44 -12.95 1.91
C GLU A 115 0.10 -11.53 1.65
N THR A 116 0.62 -11.26 0.45
CA THR A 116 1.09 -9.91 0.09
C THR A 116 -0.07 -8.96 -0.16
N LEU A 117 -1.12 -9.44 -0.83
CA LEU A 117 -2.34 -8.67 -1.05
C LEU A 117 -3.07 -8.39 0.27
N ASP A 118 -3.19 -9.38 1.14
CA ASP A 118 -3.85 -9.28 2.45
C ASP A 118 -3.13 -8.28 3.34
N ARG A 119 -1.79 -8.33 3.40
CA ARG A 119 -1.00 -7.31 4.12
C ARG A 119 -1.20 -5.91 3.55
N TYR A 120 -1.16 -5.77 2.22
CA TYR A 120 -1.44 -4.49 1.57
C TYR A 120 -2.83 -3.97 1.95
N LEU A 121 -3.87 -4.80 1.87
CA LEU A 121 -5.24 -4.40 2.19
C LEU A 121 -5.39 -4.05 3.68
N ALA A 122 -4.77 -4.81 4.57
CA ALA A 122 -4.78 -4.55 6.02
C ALA A 122 -4.09 -3.22 6.36
N ALA A 123 -2.87 -3.00 5.85
CA ALA A 123 -2.13 -1.76 6.05
C ALA A 123 -2.90 -0.56 5.46
N ARG A 124 -3.49 -0.73 4.27
CA ARG A 124 -4.31 0.31 3.63
C ARG A 124 -5.57 0.62 4.44
N ALA A 125 -6.26 -0.39 4.96
CA ALA A 125 -7.43 -0.19 5.80
C ALA A 125 -7.09 0.56 7.09
N ARG A 126 -5.97 0.24 7.74
CA ARG A 126 -5.48 0.98 8.91
C ARG A 126 -5.14 2.43 8.58
N ALA A 127 -4.43 2.68 7.48
CA ALA A 127 -4.10 4.03 7.03
C ALA A 127 -5.36 4.86 6.75
N GLU A 128 -6.38 4.28 6.10
CA GLU A 128 -7.67 4.96 5.86
C GLU A 128 -8.47 5.19 7.14
N ARG A 129 -8.44 4.26 8.11
CA ARG A 129 -9.04 4.47 9.44
C ARG A 129 -8.38 5.63 10.18
N LEU A 130 -7.05 5.71 10.18
CA LEU A 130 -6.30 6.83 10.75
C LEU A 130 -6.59 8.14 10.01
N ARG A 131 -6.74 8.11 8.68
CA ARG A 131 -7.16 9.28 7.89
C ARG A 131 -8.56 9.74 8.29
N ALA A 132 -9.49 8.82 8.55
CA ALA A 132 -10.82 9.16 9.04
C ALA A 132 -10.76 9.78 10.45
N LEU A 133 -9.95 9.23 11.36
CA LEU A 133 -9.72 9.82 12.69
C LEU A 133 -9.15 11.24 12.60
N TYR A 134 -8.17 11.44 11.72
CA TYR A 134 -7.56 12.75 11.47
C TYR A 134 -8.61 13.81 11.14
N PHE A 135 -9.50 13.52 10.17
CA PHE A 135 -10.57 14.45 9.81
C PHE A 135 -11.66 14.56 10.88
N GLY A 136 -11.99 13.47 11.57
CA GLY A 136 -12.95 13.49 12.67
C GLY A 136 -12.50 14.38 13.84
N TYR A 137 -11.20 14.35 14.16
CA TYR A 137 -10.60 15.20 15.19
C TYR A 137 -10.64 16.68 14.79
N LEU A 138 -10.24 17.01 13.55
CA LEU A 138 -10.31 18.38 13.03
C LEU A 138 -11.73 18.93 12.95
N ALA A 139 -12.69 18.07 12.59
CA ALA A 139 -14.10 18.44 12.51
C ALA A 139 -14.79 18.48 13.88
N ARG A 140 -14.11 18.05 14.96
CA ARG A 140 -14.66 17.94 16.32
C ARG A 140 -15.96 17.14 16.38
N THR A 141 -16.01 16.02 15.67
CA THR A 141 -17.21 15.18 15.56
C THR A 141 -17.10 13.92 16.42
N GLY A 142 -18.25 13.41 16.89
CA GLY A 142 -18.32 12.16 17.66
C GLY A 142 -17.52 12.23 18.95
N ALA A 143 -16.65 11.24 19.17
CA ALA A 143 -15.78 11.15 20.35
C ALA A 143 -14.79 12.33 20.52
N PHE A 144 -14.66 13.21 19.52
CA PHE A 144 -13.76 14.36 19.54
C PHE A 144 -14.48 15.70 19.76
N ALA A 145 -15.78 15.68 20.05
CA ALA A 145 -16.55 16.89 20.33
C ALA A 145 -16.32 17.46 21.75
N GLY A 146 -15.88 16.61 22.69
CA GLY A 146 -15.66 16.97 24.09
C GLY A 146 -14.26 17.52 24.41
N GLU A 147 -14.05 17.88 25.68
CA GLU A 147 -12.79 18.45 26.17
C GLU A 147 -11.65 17.42 26.20
N ASP A 148 -11.95 16.14 26.44
CA ASP A 148 -10.98 15.03 26.50
C ASP A 148 -10.58 14.45 25.12
N ARG A 149 -10.77 15.22 24.04
CA ARG A 149 -10.56 14.76 22.66
C ARG A 149 -9.15 14.25 22.37
N GLU A 150 -8.12 14.78 23.05
CA GLU A 150 -6.73 14.29 22.90
C GLU A 150 -6.57 12.87 23.47
N LEU A 151 -7.14 12.62 24.67
CA LEU A 151 -7.15 11.29 25.27
C LEU A 151 -7.98 10.30 24.45
N ALA A 152 -9.11 10.75 23.89
CA ALA A 152 -9.91 9.95 22.97
C ALA A 152 -9.11 9.60 21.70
N LEU A 153 -8.35 10.55 21.15
CA LEU A 153 -7.51 10.34 19.97
C LEU A 153 -6.42 9.30 20.25
N GLY A 154 -5.68 9.44 21.35
CA GLY A 154 -4.64 8.49 21.74
C GLY A 154 -5.19 7.07 21.90
N ARG A 155 -6.33 6.90 22.58
CA ARG A 155 -7.02 5.61 22.70
C ARG A 155 -7.43 5.03 21.34
N ALA A 156 -8.00 5.85 20.46
CA ALA A 156 -8.43 5.40 19.14
C ALA A 156 -7.25 5.00 18.23
N VAL A 157 -6.12 5.70 18.32
CA VAL A 157 -4.88 5.33 17.60
C VAL A 157 -4.34 3.99 18.11
N LEU A 158 -4.25 3.81 19.44
CA LEU A 158 -3.80 2.55 20.04
C LEU A 158 -4.70 1.37 19.68
N ALA A 159 -6.02 1.56 19.65
CA ALA A 159 -6.98 0.53 19.22
C ALA A 159 -6.73 0.10 17.77
N ILE A 160 -6.50 1.05 16.86
CA ILE A 160 -6.19 0.73 15.46
C ILE A 160 -4.83 0.01 15.33
N GLU A 161 -3.83 0.39 16.13
CA GLU A 161 -2.54 -0.30 16.17
C GLU A 161 -2.68 -1.74 16.66
N ALA A 162 -3.53 -1.98 17.66
CA ALA A 162 -3.86 -3.32 18.15
C ALA A 162 -4.70 -4.14 17.15
N GLY A 163 -5.25 -3.51 16.10
CA GLY A 163 -6.11 -4.15 15.12
C GLY A 163 -7.58 -4.22 15.53
N GLU A 164 -7.95 -3.52 16.59
CA GLU A 164 -9.31 -3.40 17.10
C GLU A 164 -10.07 -2.29 16.35
N GLU A 165 -11.40 -2.36 16.33
CA GLU A 165 -12.19 -1.21 15.89
C GLU A 165 -12.30 -0.21 17.04
N PRO A 166 -12.02 1.09 16.82
CA PRO A 166 -12.19 2.09 17.87
C PRO A 166 -13.67 2.10 18.27
N GLU A 167 -13.93 1.93 19.58
CA GLU A 167 -15.27 1.89 20.15
C GLU A 167 -16.10 3.10 19.67
N ARG A 168 -17.13 2.85 18.86
CA ARG A 168 -18.17 3.83 18.60
C ARG A 168 -19.15 3.74 19.75
N GLU A 169 -19.06 4.66 20.72
CA GLU A 169 -20.16 4.80 21.68
C GLU A 169 -21.47 5.12 20.92
N PRO A 170 -22.60 4.53 21.33
CA PRO A 170 -23.89 4.77 20.70
C PRO A 170 -24.31 6.22 20.95
N GLY A 171 -24.79 6.88 19.89
CA GLY A 171 -25.25 8.26 19.92
C GLY A 171 -26.53 8.49 20.70
#